data_AF-A0A844ID58-F1
#
_entry.id   AF-A0A844ID58-F1
#
_cell.length_a   1.000
_cell.length_b   1.000
_cell.length_c   1.000
_cell.angle_alpha   90.00
_cell.angle_beta   90.00
_cell.angle_gamma   90.00
#
_symmetry.space_group_name_H-M   'P 1'
#
loop_
_entity.id
_entity.type
_entity.pdbx_description
1 polymer ?
#
loop_
_entity_poly.entity_id
_entity_poly.type
_entity_poly.pdbx_seq_one_letter_code
_entity_poly.pdbx_strand_id
1 'polypeptide(L)'
;MNVSASIPSLNSPNAQGTPMILDTLPDPAIAGQVCPARTRLQIDLMLLAIEALELGGSEAILSFAEELDLQGIIKNRVNLWRMRASNPMRRAHSRRPLDILEAKALVVIACYIARRLTVVIRQLLTIYQQLAQKQIPPEQNLRLANYLERFRTHFKSRMNSRRSGVLALTSDEKLDELAIDLLGKLLFCTGTAGMQRYWISLFDGEVE
;
A
#
# COMPACT_ATOMS: atom_id res chain seq x y z
N MET A 1 37.54 51.87 21.77
CA MET A 1 36.07 51.82 21.63
C MET A 1 35.75 50.86 20.50
N ASN A 2 35.47 49.58 20.81
CA ASN A 2 35.13 48.57 19.81
C ASN A 2 33.61 48.44 19.73
N VAL A 3 33.05 48.82 18.58
CA VAL A 3 31.65 48.60 18.26
C VAL A 3 31.54 47.22 17.60
N SER A 4 31.16 46.21 18.37
CA SER A 4 30.72 44.92 17.82
C SER A 4 29.25 45.01 17.49
N ALA A 5 28.93 45.19 16.21
CA ALA A 5 27.58 45.08 15.69
C ALA A 5 27.26 43.60 15.45
N SER A 6 26.38 43.02 16.27
CA SER A 6 25.82 41.68 16.05
C SER A 6 24.78 41.76 14.93
N ILE A 7 25.08 41.12 13.80
CA ILE A 7 24.11 40.90 12.72
C ILE A 7 23.21 39.74 13.14
N PRO A 8 21.87 39.87 13.17
CA PRO A 8 21.00 38.72 13.39
C PRO A 8 21.03 37.84 12.14
N SER A 9 21.41 36.58 12.31
CA SER A 9 21.37 35.56 11.27
C SER A 9 19.95 35.41 10.73
N LEU A 10 19.74 35.77 9.46
CA LEU A 10 18.49 35.57 8.75
C LEU A 10 18.21 34.08 8.57
N ASN A 11 16.96 33.70 8.89
CA ASN A 11 16.15 32.65 8.30
C ASN A 11 16.86 31.34 7.88
N SER A 12 16.66 30.30 8.68
CA SER A 12 16.61 28.93 8.17
C SER A 12 15.26 28.70 7.47
N PRO A 13 15.20 28.43 6.15
CA PRO A 13 14.04 27.80 5.56
C PRO A 13 14.15 26.28 5.78
N ASN A 14 13.01 25.60 5.89
CA ASN A 14 12.80 24.15 5.92
C ASN A 14 12.71 23.50 7.31
N ALA A 15 11.61 23.79 8.00
CA ALA A 15 10.83 22.72 8.60
C ALA A 15 9.54 22.60 7.76
N GLN A 16 9.58 21.86 6.64
CA GLN A 16 8.34 21.39 6.06
C GLN A 16 7.73 20.44 7.09
N GLY A 17 6.69 20.91 7.78
CA GLY A 17 5.97 20.09 8.75
C GLY A 17 5.46 18.81 8.09
N THR A 18 5.27 17.75 8.88
CA THR A 18 4.60 16.54 8.40
C THR A 18 3.26 16.91 7.77
N PRO A 19 2.95 16.42 6.55
CA PRO A 19 1.70 16.75 5.88
C PRO A 19 0.50 16.41 6.77
N MET A 20 -0.40 17.37 6.99
CA MET A 20 -1.53 17.27 7.93
C MET A 20 -2.43 16.05 7.66
N ILE A 21 -2.42 15.54 6.42
CA ILE A 21 -3.15 14.31 6.05
C ILE A 21 -2.67 13.07 6.82
N LEU A 22 -1.39 13.02 7.22
CA LEU A 22 -0.81 11.91 7.96
C LEU A 22 -1.23 11.90 9.43
N ASP A 23 -1.60 13.06 9.99
CA ASP A 23 -2.08 13.19 11.37
C ASP A 23 -3.46 12.54 11.56
N THR A 24 -4.16 12.24 10.47
CA THR A 24 -5.42 11.49 10.51
C THR A 24 -5.24 10.02 10.92
N LEU A 25 -4.01 9.50 10.87
CA LEU A 25 -3.66 8.15 11.27
C LEU A 25 -2.93 8.18 12.63
N PRO A 26 -3.46 7.52 13.67
CA PRO A 26 -2.83 7.50 15.00
C PRO A 26 -1.48 6.78 14.95
N ASP A 27 -0.57 7.14 15.85
CA ASP A 27 0.66 6.37 16.03
C ASP A 27 0.36 5.04 16.71
N PRO A 28 0.82 3.90 16.14
CA PRO A 28 0.60 2.60 16.74
C PRO A 28 1.49 2.43 17.98
N ALA A 29 0.96 1.80 19.01
CA ALA A 29 1.69 1.47 20.24
C ALA A 29 2.63 0.27 20.01
N ILE A 30 3.70 0.47 19.23
CA ILE A 30 4.70 -0.57 18.93
C ILE A 30 6.09 -0.14 19.38
N ALA A 31 6.87 -1.11 19.86
CA ALA A 31 8.25 -0.90 20.23
C ALA A 31 9.11 -0.50 19.01
N GLY A 32 9.85 0.60 19.13
CA GLY A 32 10.88 0.98 18.16
C GLY A 32 10.42 1.68 16.88
N GLN A 33 9.13 2.06 16.75
CA GLN A 33 8.62 2.85 15.61
C GLN A 33 8.89 2.24 14.21
N VAL A 34 9.04 0.91 14.14
CA VAL A 34 9.28 0.16 12.90
C VAL A 34 8.11 -0.78 12.64
N CYS A 35 7.61 -0.81 11.41
CA CYS A 35 6.49 -1.67 11.05
C CYS A 35 6.85 -3.18 11.15
N PRO A 36 6.00 -3.98 11.83
CA PRO A 36 6.08 -5.42 11.85
C PRO A 36 6.11 -6.04 10.44
N ALA A 37 6.61 -7.27 10.35
CA ALA A 37 6.71 -8.00 9.09
C ALA A 37 5.34 -8.17 8.41
N ARG A 38 4.29 -8.43 9.20
CA ARG A 38 2.92 -8.57 8.74
C ARG A 38 2.40 -7.26 8.13
N THR A 39 2.60 -6.14 8.81
CA THR A 39 2.20 -4.80 8.33
C THR A 39 2.86 -4.48 6.98
N ARG A 40 4.18 -4.67 6.87
CA ARG A 40 4.93 -4.45 5.62
C ARG A 40 4.39 -5.31 4.47
N LEU A 41 4.07 -6.57 4.74
CA LEU A 41 3.47 -7.48 3.75
C LEU A 41 2.08 -6.99 3.31
N GLN A 42 1.19 -6.67 4.25
CA GLN A 42 -0.18 -6.27 3.95
C GLN A 42 -0.24 -4.96 3.14
N ILE A 43 0.57 -3.96 3.51
CA ILE A 43 0.68 -2.70 2.74
C ILE A 43 1.14 -3.00 1.31
N ASP A 44 2.19 -3.81 1.15
CA ASP A 44 2.73 -4.13 -0.17
C ASP A 44 1.74 -4.90 -1.06
N LEU A 45 0.94 -5.80 -0.46
CA LEU A 45 -0.11 -6.54 -1.17
C LEU A 45 -1.26 -5.63 -1.61
N MET A 46 -1.68 -4.65 -0.80
CA MET A 46 -2.69 -3.67 -1.20
C MET A 46 -2.21 -2.83 -2.38
N LEU A 47 -0.96 -2.38 -2.37
CA LEU A 47 -0.34 -1.67 -3.50
C LEU A 47 -0.24 -2.57 -4.74
N LEU A 48 0.03 -3.86 -4.56
CA LEU A 48 0.08 -4.84 -5.65
C LEU A 48 -1.29 -5.04 -6.32
N ALA A 49 -2.36 -5.10 -5.53
CA ALA A 49 -3.73 -5.18 -6.03
C ALA A 49 -4.12 -3.92 -6.81
N ILE A 50 -3.74 -2.74 -6.32
CA ILE A 50 -3.93 -1.47 -7.03
C ILE A 50 -3.21 -1.47 -8.39
N GLU A 51 -1.97 -1.92 -8.44
CA GLU A 51 -1.22 -2.03 -9.70
C GLU A 51 -1.83 -3.02 -10.69
N ALA A 52 -2.51 -4.07 -10.19
CA ALA A 52 -3.24 -5.00 -11.04
C ALA A 52 -4.57 -4.43 -11.55
N LEU A 53 -5.14 -3.39 -10.92
CA LEU A 53 -6.35 -2.71 -11.38
C LEU A 53 -6.05 -1.73 -12.52
N GLU A 54 -4.96 -0.97 -12.40
CA GLU A 54 -4.62 0.14 -13.29
C GLU A 54 -3.25 -0.07 -13.95
N LEU A 55 -3.21 -0.08 -15.29
CA LEU A 55 -1.95 -0.11 -16.03
C LEU A 55 -1.12 1.11 -15.65
N GLY A 56 0.12 0.89 -15.22
CA GLY A 56 0.95 1.96 -14.70
C GLY A 56 0.65 2.34 -13.24
N GLY A 57 0.04 1.46 -12.43
CA GLY A 57 -0.32 1.77 -11.04
C GLY A 57 0.85 2.26 -10.15
N SER A 58 2.11 1.94 -10.46
CA SER A 58 3.24 2.55 -9.75
C SER A 58 3.36 4.05 -10.02
N GLU A 59 3.03 4.51 -11.23
CA GLU A 59 2.96 5.95 -11.57
C GLU A 59 1.76 6.61 -10.91
N ALA A 60 0.62 5.93 -10.82
CA ALA A 60 -0.52 6.43 -10.05
C ALA A 60 -0.14 6.67 -8.58
N ILE A 61 0.63 5.75 -7.95
CA ILE A 61 1.13 5.94 -6.59
C ILE A 61 2.03 7.18 -6.48
N LEU A 62 2.91 7.42 -7.45
CA LEU A 62 3.80 8.59 -7.44
C LEU A 62 3.04 9.90 -7.70
N SER A 63 2.05 9.89 -8.60
CA SER A 63 1.15 11.03 -8.84
C SER A 63 0.39 11.41 -7.57
N PHE A 64 -0.18 10.42 -6.87
CA PHE A 64 -0.86 10.70 -5.59
C PHE A 64 0.10 11.15 -4.49
N ALA A 65 1.36 10.71 -4.51
CA ALA A 65 2.35 11.25 -3.59
C ALA A 65 2.62 12.74 -3.85
N GLU A 66 2.54 13.21 -5.10
CA GLU A 66 2.64 14.63 -5.44
C GLU A 66 1.38 15.40 -5.06
N GLU A 67 0.21 14.90 -5.46
CA GLU A 67 -1.10 15.52 -5.17
C GLU A 67 -1.36 15.70 -3.66
N LEU A 68 -0.82 14.81 -2.83
CA LEU A 68 -1.00 14.83 -1.37
C LEU A 68 0.17 15.47 -0.62
N ASP A 69 1.12 16.11 -1.33
CA ASP A 69 2.31 16.74 -0.76
C ASP A 69 3.18 15.77 0.07
N LEU A 70 3.28 14.51 -0.37
CA LEU A 70 4.04 13.43 0.27
C LEU A 70 5.42 13.22 -0.37
N GLN A 71 5.86 14.08 -1.30
CA GLN A 71 7.15 13.97 -2.00
C GLN A 71 8.37 14.06 -1.06
N GLY A 72 8.21 14.67 0.12
CA GLY A 72 9.23 14.64 1.18
C GLY A 72 9.53 13.22 1.68
N ILE A 73 8.54 12.32 1.60
CA ILE A 73 8.60 10.92 2.04
C ILE A 73 8.83 9.99 0.84
N ILE A 74 7.92 10.04 -0.14
CA ILE A 74 7.95 9.22 -1.36
C ILE A 74 8.54 10.03 -2.52
N LYS A 75 9.86 10.03 -2.60
CA LYS A 75 10.61 10.99 -3.45
C LYS A 75 10.59 10.67 -4.94
N ASN A 76 10.57 9.38 -5.28
CA ASN A 76 10.67 8.88 -6.64
C ASN A 76 10.40 7.37 -6.68
N ARG A 77 10.37 6.81 -7.89
CA ARG A 77 10.19 5.38 -8.17
C ARG A 77 11.17 4.47 -7.41
N VAL A 78 12.44 4.86 -7.29
CA VAL A 78 13.47 4.05 -6.61
C VAL A 78 13.21 4.03 -5.10
N ASN A 79 12.87 5.18 -4.51
CA ASN A 79 12.50 5.28 -3.11
C ASN A 79 11.23 4.46 -2.81
N LEU A 80 10.17 4.57 -3.62
CA LEU A 80 8.97 3.74 -3.52
C LEU A 80 9.30 2.25 -3.61
N TRP A 81 10.15 1.85 -4.57
CA TRP A 81 10.60 0.47 -4.70
C TRP A 81 11.35 -0.01 -3.45
N ARG A 82 12.22 0.81 -2.86
CA ARG A 82 12.95 0.49 -1.61
C ARG A 82 12.02 0.32 -0.42
N MET A 83 11.01 1.17 -0.27
CA MET A 83 10.00 1.04 0.79
C MET A 83 9.25 -0.29 0.66
N ARG A 84 8.80 -0.64 -0.56
CA ARG A 84 8.11 -1.91 -0.84
C ARG A 84 9.01 -3.14 -0.73
N ALA A 85 10.31 -2.99 -1.00
CA ALA A 85 11.30 -4.04 -0.80
C ALA A 85 11.53 -4.40 0.67
N SER A 86 11.01 -3.62 1.62
CA SER A 86 10.97 -4.00 3.04
C SER A 86 10.07 -5.22 3.30
N ASN A 87 9.15 -5.59 2.39
CA ASN A 87 8.33 -6.79 2.56
C ASN A 87 9.20 -8.07 2.51
N PRO A 88 9.25 -8.89 3.58
CA PRO A 88 10.10 -10.08 3.67
C PRO A 88 9.81 -11.16 2.62
N MET A 89 8.63 -11.13 1.99
CA MET A 89 8.23 -12.06 0.94
C MET A 89 8.75 -11.66 -0.45
N ARG A 90 9.25 -10.43 -0.63
CA ARG A 90 9.81 -9.97 -1.90
C ARG A 90 11.05 -10.76 -2.30
N ARG A 91 11.22 -10.98 -3.60
CA ARG A 91 12.44 -11.55 -4.19
C ARG A 91 13.66 -10.66 -3.97
N ALA A 92 13.49 -9.36 -4.17
CA ALA A 92 14.50 -8.34 -3.91
C ALA A 92 14.35 -7.73 -2.50
N HIS A 93 14.07 -8.57 -1.49
CA HIS A 93 13.89 -8.08 -0.12
C HIS A 93 15.13 -7.33 0.39
N SER A 94 14.90 -6.12 0.90
CA SER A 94 15.90 -5.33 1.60
C SER A 94 15.69 -5.45 3.11
N ARG A 95 16.76 -5.61 3.88
CA ARG A 95 16.70 -5.62 5.36
C ARG A 95 16.43 -4.23 5.96
N ARG A 96 16.19 -3.22 5.13
CA ARG A 96 15.79 -1.88 5.59
C ARG A 96 14.41 -1.96 6.26
N PRO A 97 14.24 -1.42 7.47
CA PRO A 97 12.91 -1.28 8.07
C PRO A 97 12.04 -0.31 7.26
N LEU A 98 10.72 -0.50 7.36
CA LEU A 98 9.74 0.50 6.96
C LEU A 98 9.33 1.23 8.24
N ASP A 99 9.58 2.53 8.32
CA ASP A 99 9.16 3.32 9.48
C ASP A 99 7.66 3.64 9.43
N ILE A 100 7.10 4.11 10.56
CA ILE A 100 5.67 4.44 10.66
C ILE A 100 5.26 5.54 9.68
N LEU A 101 6.11 6.56 9.47
CA LEU A 101 5.77 7.69 8.61
C LEU A 101 5.68 7.25 7.14
N GLU A 102 6.64 6.45 6.68
CA GLU A 102 6.65 5.80 5.38
C GLU A 102 5.42 4.91 5.19
N ALA A 103 5.05 4.13 6.20
CA ALA A 103 3.87 3.27 6.16
C ALA A 103 2.56 4.08 6.09
N LYS A 104 2.42 5.15 6.90
CA LYS A 104 1.27 6.06 6.85
C LYS A 104 1.11 6.64 5.45
N ALA A 105 2.19 7.14 4.83
CA ALA A 105 2.15 7.69 3.48
C ALA A 105 1.66 6.66 2.44
N LEU A 106 2.17 5.42 2.48
CA LEU A 106 1.74 4.35 1.59
C LEU A 106 0.27 3.97 1.78
N VAL A 107 -0.20 3.92 3.03
CA VAL A 107 -1.59 3.59 3.37
C VAL A 107 -2.54 4.70 2.91
N VAL A 108 -2.21 5.96 3.18
CA VAL A 108 -2.99 7.11 2.71
C VAL A 108 -3.14 7.05 1.20
N ILE A 109 -2.04 6.93 0.44
CA ILE A 109 -2.09 6.84 -1.03
C ILE A 109 -2.93 5.66 -1.49
N ALA A 110 -2.74 4.46 -0.91
CA ALA A 110 -3.52 3.29 -1.27
C ALA A 110 -5.02 3.52 -1.07
N CYS A 111 -5.42 4.16 0.04
CA CYS A 111 -6.82 4.48 0.32
C CYS A 111 -7.39 5.56 -0.62
N TYR A 112 -6.60 6.57 -1.02
CA TYR A 112 -7.02 7.57 -2.01
C TYR A 112 -7.20 6.95 -3.41
N ILE A 113 -6.28 6.09 -3.84
CA ILE A 113 -6.43 5.36 -5.09
C ILE A 113 -7.64 4.42 -5.03
N ALA A 114 -7.85 3.71 -3.92
CA ALA A 114 -9.01 2.87 -3.72
C ALA A 114 -10.32 3.68 -3.84
N ARG A 115 -10.37 4.90 -3.28
CA ARG A 115 -11.52 5.81 -3.43
C ARG A 115 -11.74 6.15 -4.91
N ARG A 116 -10.69 6.53 -5.66
CA ARG A 116 -10.77 6.79 -7.11
C ARG A 116 -11.28 5.56 -7.88
N LEU A 117 -10.85 4.36 -7.49
CA LEU A 117 -11.19 3.10 -8.14
C LEU A 117 -12.47 2.43 -7.57
N THR A 118 -13.23 3.09 -6.70
CA THR A 118 -14.34 2.48 -5.95
C THR A 118 -15.36 1.80 -6.87
N VAL A 119 -15.74 2.45 -7.97
CA VAL A 119 -16.70 1.90 -8.93
C VAL A 119 -16.15 0.62 -9.58
N VAL A 120 -14.89 0.64 -9.99
CA VAL A 120 -14.21 -0.52 -10.60
C VAL A 120 -14.14 -1.68 -9.62
N ILE A 121 -13.72 -1.41 -8.38
CA ILE A 121 -13.60 -2.42 -7.32
C ILE A 121 -14.96 -3.06 -7.04
N ARG A 122 -16.02 -2.26 -6.87
CA ARG A 122 -17.39 -2.78 -6.67
C ARG A 122 -17.86 -3.64 -7.83
N GLN A 123 -17.65 -3.19 -9.07
CA GLN A 123 -18.03 -3.94 -10.26
C GLN A 123 -17.33 -5.31 -10.32
N LEU A 124 -16.02 -5.37 -10.06
CA LEU A 124 -15.28 -6.64 -10.05
C LEU A 124 -15.76 -7.59 -8.95
N LEU A 125 -15.99 -7.08 -7.74
CA LEU A 125 -16.53 -7.87 -6.63
C LEU A 125 -17.94 -8.40 -6.93
N THR A 126 -18.81 -7.58 -7.51
CA THR A 126 -20.16 -8.01 -7.92
C THR A 126 -20.11 -9.07 -9.02
N ILE A 127 -19.25 -8.90 -10.03
CA ILE A 127 -19.05 -9.90 -11.09
C ILE A 127 -18.59 -11.22 -10.48
N TYR A 128 -17.57 -11.19 -9.62
CA TYR A 128 -17.05 -12.40 -8.96
C TYR A 128 -18.14 -13.13 -8.17
N GLN A 129 -18.93 -12.40 -7.37
CA GLN A 129 -20.06 -12.97 -6.62
C GLN A 129 -21.13 -13.60 -7.53
N GLN A 130 -21.50 -12.92 -8.63
CA GLN A 130 -22.49 -13.42 -9.58
C GLN A 130 -22.03 -14.70 -10.29
N LEU A 131 -20.75 -14.77 -10.69
CA LEU A 131 -20.17 -15.96 -11.32
C LEU A 131 -20.12 -17.12 -10.32
N ALA A 132 -19.67 -16.87 -9.09
CA ALA A 132 -19.62 -17.89 -8.04
C ALA A 132 -21.01 -18.47 -7.73
N GLN A 133 -22.05 -17.63 -7.62
CA GLN A 133 -23.43 -18.08 -7.42
C GLN A 133 -23.95 -18.97 -8.55
N LYS A 134 -23.52 -18.70 -9.78
CA LYS A 134 -23.89 -19.47 -10.98
C LYS A 134 -22.95 -20.64 -11.27
N GLN A 135 -21.94 -20.86 -10.43
CA GLN A 135 -20.87 -21.84 -10.64
C GLN A 135 -20.15 -21.67 -11.99
N ILE A 136 -20.02 -20.42 -12.45
CA ILE A 136 -19.31 -20.08 -13.68
C ILE A 136 -17.86 -19.73 -13.32
N PRO A 137 -16.86 -20.25 -14.05
CA PRO A 137 -15.45 -19.92 -13.81
C PRO A 137 -15.16 -18.41 -13.99
N PRO A 138 -14.30 -17.79 -13.15
CA PRO A 138 -13.93 -16.38 -13.25
C PRO A 138 -13.39 -15.95 -14.62
N GLU A 139 -12.76 -16.87 -15.35
CA GLU A 139 -12.18 -16.68 -16.68
C GLU A 139 -13.22 -16.30 -17.75
N GLN A 140 -14.49 -16.66 -17.52
CA GLN A 140 -15.59 -16.36 -18.43
C GLN A 140 -15.96 -14.87 -18.46
N ASN A 141 -15.46 -14.07 -17.52
CA ASN A 141 -15.58 -12.62 -17.58
C ASN A 141 -14.23 -11.97 -17.88
N LEU A 142 -14.07 -11.43 -19.09
CA LEU A 142 -12.81 -10.85 -19.57
C LEU A 142 -12.22 -9.80 -18.62
N ARG A 143 -13.05 -8.93 -18.03
CA ARG A 143 -12.55 -7.85 -17.16
C ARG A 143 -12.00 -8.40 -15.85
N LEU A 144 -12.69 -9.37 -15.25
CA LEU A 144 -12.25 -10.04 -14.04
C LEU A 144 -11.01 -10.89 -14.32
N ALA A 145 -11.03 -11.70 -15.38
CA ALA A 145 -9.91 -12.52 -15.82
C ALA A 145 -8.63 -11.69 -16.00
N ASN A 146 -8.72 -10.55 -16.70
CA ASN A 146 -7.59 -9.64 -16.90
C ASN A 146 -7.05 -9.07 -15.58
N TYR A 147 -7.91 -8.72 -14.62
CA TYR A 147 -7.46 -8.27 -13.30
C TYR A 147 -6.68 -9.38 -12.57
N LEU A 148 -7.27 -10.57 -12.51
CA LEU A 148 -6.70 -11.72 -11.82
C LEU A 148 -5.36 -12.14 -12.45
N GLU A 149 -5.29 -12.24 -13.78
CA GLU A 149 -4.06 -12.56 -14.50
C GLU A 149 -2.93 -11.54 -14.23
N ARG A 150 -3.26 -10.24 -14.25
CA ARG A 150 -2.28 -9.18 -13.92
C ARG A 150 -1.81 -9.29 -12.49
N PHE A 151 -2.72 -9.55 -11.55
CA PHE A 151 -2.36 -9.75 -10.15
C PHE A 151 -1.43 -10.96 -9.98
N ARG A 152 -1.76 -12.12 -10.56
CA ARG A 152 -0.92 -13.32 -10.53
C ARG A 152 0.46 -13.04 -11.11
N THR A 153 0.52 -12.36 -12.25
CA THR A 153 1.78 -11.97 -12.91
C THR A 153 2.63 -11.05 -12.03
N HIS A 154 2.03 -10.02 -11.43
CA HIS A 154 2.75 -9.11 -10.54
C HIS A 154 3.21 -9.81 -9.25
N PHE A 155 2.39 -10.68 -8.67
CA PHE A 155 2.74 -11.46 -7.48
C PHE A 155 3.90 -12.41 -7.77
N LYS A 156 3.79 -13.27 -8.80
CA LYS A 156 4.81 -14.26 -9.16
C LYS A 156 6.13 -13.61 -9.58
N SER A 157 6.10 -12.45 -10.22
CA SER A 157 7.32 -11.72 -10.60
C SER A 157 8.04 -11.07 -9.41
N ARG A 158 7.31 -10.66 -8.36
CA ARG A 158 7.87 -9.87 -7.25
C ARG A 158 8.10 -10.67 -5.98
N MET A 159 7.35 -11.73 -5.73
CA MET A 159 7.47 -12.58 -4.55
C MET A 159 8.46 -13.73 -4.76
N ASN A 160 9.07 -14.19 -3.67
CA ASN A 160 9.96 -15.34 -3.67
C ASN A 160 9.18 -16.61 -3.31
N SER A 161 9.01 -17.51 -4.28
CA SER A 161 8.29 -18.79 -4.11
C SER A 161 8.91 -19.71 -3.06
N ARG A 162 10.17 -19.51 -2.68
CA ARG A 162 10.85 -20.31 -1.65
C ARG A 162 10.55 -19.86 -0.22
N ARG A 163 9.83 -18.75 -0.01
CA ARG A 163 9.46 -18.26 1.32
C ARG A 163 8.22 -19.00 1.83
N SER A 164 8.25 -19.45 3.09
CA SER A 164 7.16 -20.23 3.71
C SER A 164 5.78 -19.60 3.58
N GLY A 165 5.66 -18.27 3.74
CA GLY A 165 4.39 -17.56 3.54
C GLY A 165 3.88 -17.58 2.08
N VAL A 166 4.78 -17.62 1.10
CA VAL A 166 4.44 -17.71 -0.32
C VAL A 166 4.19 -19.16 -0.74
N LEU A 167 4.81 -20.14 -0.09
CA LEU A 167 4.57 -21.57 -0.31
C LEU A 167 3.12 -21.98 -0.05
N ALA A 168 2.36 -21.22 0.76
CA ALA A 168 0.94 -21.45 0.95
C ALA A 168 0.09 -21.01 -0.27
N LEU A 169 0.61 -20.10 -1.10
CA LEU A 169 -0.03 -19.46 -2.26
C LEU A 169 0.56 -20.00 -3.58
N THR A 170 0.53 -21.32 -3.74
CA THR A 170 1.18 -22.03 -4.87
C THR A 170 0.31 -22.23 -6.10
N SER A 171 -1.02 -22.08 -5.98
CA SER A 171 -1.95 -22.26 -7.08
C SER A 171 -2.54 -20.93 -7.54
N ASP A 172 -2.99 -20.90 -8.79
CA ASP A 172 -3.59 -19.70 -9.38
C ASP A 172 -4.91 -19.36 -8.71
N GLU A 173 -5.68 -20.37 -8.29
CA GLU A 173 -6.94 -20.21 -7.55
C GLU A 173 -6.72 -19.50 -6.22
N LYS A 174 -5.69 -19.87 -5.45
CA LYS A 174 -5.37 -19.20 -4.18
C LYS A 174 -4.90 -17.76 -4.38
N LEU A 175 -4.18 -17.49 -5.48
CA LEU A 175 -3.80 -16.12 -5.82
C LEU A 175 -5.00 -15.29 -6.23
N ASP A 176 -5.99 -15.92 -6.87
CA ASP A 176 -7.24 -15.26 -7.25
C ASP A 176 -8.10 -14.96 -6.02
N GLU A 177 -8.24 -15.91 -5.11
CA GLU A 177 -8.89 -15.69 -3.81
C GLU A 177 -8.23 -14.54 -3.04
N LEU A 178 -6.89 -14.51 -2.98
CA LEU A 178 -6.15 -13.40 -2.38
C LEU A 178 -6.42 -12.07 -3.10
N ALA A 179 -6.42 -12.06 -4.44
CA ALA A 179 -6.69 -10.87 -5.23
C ALA A 179 -8.09 -10.30 -4.94
N ILE A 180 -9.09 -11.16 -4.80
CA ILE A 180 -10.47 -10.79 -4.47
C ILE A 180 -10.59 -10.31 -3.03
N ASP A 181 -9.94 -10.97 -2.06
CA ASP A 181 -9.90 -10.51 -0.67
C ASP A 181 -9.28 -9.10 -0.55
N LEU A 182 -8.20 -8.85 -1.29
CA LEU A 182 -7.57 -7.53 -1.36
C LEU A 182 -8.49 -6.47 -1.99
N LEU A 183 -9.28 -6.81 -3.01
CA LEU A 183 -10.33 -5.90 -3.52
C LEU A 183 -11.37 -5.58 -2.46
N GLY A 184 -11.79 -6.57 -1.67
CA GLY A 184 -12.69 -6.38 -0.53
C GLY A 184 -12.11 -5.40 0.48
N LYS A 185 -10.85 -5.60 0.89
CA LYS A 185 -10.12 -4.70 1.79
C LYS A 185 -9.98 -3.28 1.22
N LEU A 186 -9.64 -3.14 -0.05
CA LEU A 186 -9.60 -1.85 -0.74
C LEU A 186 -10.96 -1.17 -0.71
N LEU A 187 -12.05 -1.91 -0.95
CA LEU A 187 -13.40 -1.37 -0.87
C LEU A 187 -13.73 -0.87 0.55
N PHE A 188 -13.36 -1.60 1.61
CA PHE A 188 -13.56 -1.17 2.99
C PHE A 188 -12.82 0.14 3.30
N CYS A 189 -11.64 0.35 2.72
CA CYS A 189 -10.85 1.58 2.88
C CYS A 189 -11.58 2.83 2.35
N THR A 190 -12.55 2.67 1.44
CA THR A 190 -13.28 3.78 0.82
C THR A 190 -14.31 4.44 1.73
N GLY A 191 -14.68 3.78 2.84
CA GLY A 191 -15.61 4.33 3.82
C GLY A 191 -15.07 5.55 4.57
N THR A 192 -15.95 6.27 5.26
CA THR A 192 -15.63 7.50 6.03
C THR A 192 -14.46 7.30 7.00
N ALA A 193 -14.52 6.27 7.83
CA ALA A 193 -13.44 5.83 8.72
C ALA A 193 -12.68 4.60 8.19
N GLY A 194 -12.75 4.34 6.87
CA GLY A 194 -12.17 3.14 6.26
C GLY A 194 -10.64 3.12 6.34
N MET A 195 -10.02 4.28 6.08
CA MET A 195 -8.57 4.46 6.14
C MET A 195 -8.01 4.23 7.54
N GLN A 196 -8.62 4.84 8.57
CA GLN A 196 -8.21 4.67 9.97
C GLN A 196 -8.40 3.24 10.44
N ARG A 197 -9.54 2.61 10.10
CA ARG A 197 -9.79 1.20 10.45
C ARG A 197 -8.80 0.25 9.80
N TYR A 198 -8.48 0.47 8.52
CA TYR A 198 -7.45 -0.31 7.84
C TYR A 198 -6.08 -0.10 8.51
N TRP A 199 -5.70 1.15 8.79
CA TRP A 199 -4.45 1.46 9.49
C TRP A 199 -4.34 0.74 10.84
N ILE A 200 -5.36 0.84 11.69
CA ILE A 200 -5.38 0.16 12.99
C ILE A 200 -5.29 -1.36 12.82
N SER A 201 -6.02 -1.93 11.86
CA SER A 201 -6.02 -3.39 11.62
C SER A 201 -4.65 -3.95 11.22
N LEU A 202 -3.73 -3.11 10.71
CA LEU A 202 -2.38 -3.53 10.35
C LEU A 202 -1.50 -3.87 11.55
N PHE A 203 -1.90 -3.45 12.75
CA PHE A 203 -1.19 -3.67 14.01
C PHE A 203 -2.01 -4.54 14.98
N ASP A 204 -3.13 -5.09 14.53
CA ASP A 204 -3.99 -5.94 15.37
C ASP A 204 -3.33 -7.32 15.63
N GLY A 205 -3.18 -7.65 16.90
CA GLY A 205 -2.44 -8.84 17.38
C GLY A 205 -0.94 -8.63 17.60
N GLU A 206 -0.41 -7.41 17.41
CA GLU A 206 0.93 -7.02 17.83
C GLU A 206 0.84 -6.52 19.29
N VAL A 207 0.56 -7.43 20.22
CA VAL A 207 0.55 -7.11 21.67
C VAL A 207 1.97 -7.22 22.21
N GLU A 208 2.37 -6.27 23.05
CA GLU A 208 3.64 -6.28 23.79
C GLU A 208 3.87 -7.58 24.59
#